data_AF-A0A5C7EXU3-F1
#
_entry.id   AF-A0A5C7EXU3-F1
#
_cell.length_a   1.000
_cell.length_b   1.000
_cell.length_c   1.000
_cell.angle_alpha   90.00
_cell.angle_beta   90.00
_cell.angle_gamma   90.00
#
_symmetry.space_group_name_H-M   'P 1'
#
loop_
_entity.id
_entity.type
_entity.pdbx_description
1 polymer ?
#
loop_
_entity_poly.entity_id
_entity_poly.type
_entity_poly.pdbx_seq_one_letter_code
_entity_poly.pdbx_strand_id
1 'polypeptide(L)' 'MQVRARIPVRVWYYAGAYVAMIRRARGTSTCDQETAIRRAVERYLKGSSLRVVSLERDGGPDERGRELWWIELA' A
#
# COMPACT_ATOMS: atom_id res chain seq x y z
N MET A 1 -11.11 -13.56 13.27
CA MET A 1 -10.95 -12.15 12.85
C MET A 1 -11.34 -12.10 11.37
N GLN A 2 -12.46 -11.46 11.02
CA GLN A 2 -13.02 -11.55 9.67
C GLN A 2 -12.38 -10.49 8.77
N VAL A 3 -11.63 -10.90 7.73
CA VAL A 3 -11.09 -9.98 6.72
C VAL A 3 -12.27 -9.37 5.97
N ARG A 4 -12.39 -8.04 6.01
CA ARG A 4 -13.49 -7.28 5.39
C ARG A 4 -13.19 -6.89 3.95
N ALA A 5 -11.93 -6.68 3.60
CA ALA A 5 -11.52 -6.36 2.23
C ALA A 5 -10.04 -6.67 1.99
N ARG A 6 -9.70 -7.07 0.76
CA ARG A 6 -8.32 -7.20 0.27
C ARG A 6 -8.09 -6.21 -0.87
N ILE A 7 -7.11 -5.31 -0.74
CA ILE A 7 -6.83 -4.28 -1.76
C ILE A 7 -5.41 -4.43 -2.34
N PRO A 8 -5.23 -4.28 -3.66
CA PRO A 8 -3.91 -4.24 -4.28
C PRO A 8 -3.30 -2.84 -4.18
N VAL A 9 -2.03 -2.78 -3.81
CA VAL A 9 -1.24 -1.56 -3.72
C VAL A 9 0.03 -1.72 -4.53
N ARG A 10 0.27 -0.79 -5.44
CA ARG A 10 1.51 -0.76 -6.22
C ARG A 10 2.51 0.15 -5.53
N VAL A 11 3.74 -0.31 -5.38
CA VAL A 11 4.82 0.44 -4.75
C VAL A 11 6.00 0.52 -5.69
N TRP A 12 6.67 1.66 -5.77
CA TRP A 12 7.92 1.80 -6.51
C TRP A 12 8.80 2.86 -5.88
N TYR A 13 10.11 2.78 -6.13
CA TYR A 13 11.07 3.79 -5.66
C TYR A 13 11.27 4.86 -6.72
N TYR A 14 11.13 6.13 -6.34
CA TYR A 14 11.30 7.27 -7.22
C TYR A 14 11.90 8.46 -6.46
N ALA A 15 12.96 9.06 -7.02
CA ALA A 15 13.59 10.29 -6.52
C ALA A 15 13.90 10.27 -5.01
N GLY A 16 14.46 9.17 -4.50
CA GLY A 16 14.82 9.07 -3.08
C GLY A 16 13.70 8.57 -2.16
N ALA A 17 12.49 8.30 -2.69
CA ALA A 17 11.31 7.98 -1.90
C ALA A 17 10.51 6.79 -2.44
N TYR A 18 9.84 6.07 -1.54
CA TYR A 18 8.87 5.04 -1.92
C TYR A 18 7.51 5.66 -2.23
N VAL A 19 6.92 5.29 -3.35
CA VAL A 19 5.60 5.78 -3.78
C VAL A 19 4.66 4.59 -3.76
N ALA A 20 3.64 4.65 -2.90
CA ALA A 20 2.59 3.65 -2.82
C ALA A 20 1.29 4.22 -3.40
N MET A 21 0.73 3.52 -4.39
CA MET A 21 -0.50 3.91 -5.06
C MET A 21 -1.53 2.79 -4.96
N ILE A 22 -2.70 3.15 -4.45
CA ILE A 22 -3.90 2.33 -4.52
C ILE A 22 -4.59 2.74 -5.82
N ARG A 23 -5.16 1.79 -6.58
CA ARG A 23 -5.74 2.05 -7.92
C ARG A 23 -6.83 3.16 -7.96
N ARG A 24 -7.28 3.66 -6.80
CA ARG A 24 -8.20 4.81 -6.61
C ARG A 24 -7.65 5.98 -5.78
N ALA A 25 -6.40 5.96 -5.30
CA ALA A 25 -5.80 7.03 -4.51
C ALA A 25 -4.36 7.34 -4.94
N ARG A 26 -4.05 8.62 -5.19
CA ARG A 26 -2.69 9.11 -5.43
C ARG A 26 -2.07 9.60 -4.12
N GLY A 27 -0.91 9.08 -3.75
CA GLY A 27 -0.14 9.54 -2.60
C GLY A 27 1.35 9.20 -2.77
N THR A 28 2.22 10.11 -2.36
CA THR A 28 3.67 9.91 -2.27
C THR A 28 4.06 9.98 -0.79
N SER A 29 4.88 9.05 -0.31
CA SER A 29 5.29 9.00 1.10
C SER A 29 6.78 8.68 1.25
N THR A 30 7.55 9.61 1.80
CA THR A 30 8.99 9.47 2.00
C THR A 30 9.28 8.71 3.31
N CYS A 31 9.38 7.38 3.26
CA CYS A 31 9.67 6.47 4.39
C CYS A 31 9.88 5.03 3.89
N ASP A 32 10.25 4.08 4.76
CA ASP A 32 10.30 2.63 4.45
C ASP A 32 9.04 2.16 3.71
N GLN A 33 9.19 1.16 2.82
CA GLN A 33 8.11 0.66 1.94
C GLN A 33 6.81 0.39 2.70
N GLU A 34 6.89 -0.32 3.83
CA GLU A 34 5.73 -0.65 4.65
C GLU A 34 5.02 0.62 5.18
N THR A 35 5.79 1.61 5.61
CA THR A 35 5.24 2.88 6.11
C THR A 35 4.58 3.67 4.98
N ALA A 36 5.16 3.66 3.78
CA ALA A 36 4.59 4.33 2.61
C ALA A 36 3.24 3.72 2.22
N ILE A 37 3.16 2.38 2.26
CA ILE A 37 1.93 1.62 2.04
C ILE A 37 0.89 1.96 3.11
N ARG A 38 1.24 1.87 4.40
CA ARG A 38 0.32 2.16 5.52
C ARG A 38 -0.27 3.56 5.40
N ARG A 39 0.57 4.58 5.18
CA ARG A 39 0.10 5.97 5.03
C ARG A 39 -0.81 6.18 3.82
N ALA A 40 -0.51 5.53 2.69
CA ALA A 40 -1.36 5.60 1.51
C ALA A 40 -2.75 4.99 1.78
N VAL A 41 -2.79 3.88 2.52
CA VAL A 41 -4.03 3.19 2.90
C VAL A 41 -4.80 3.96 3.96
N GLU A 42 -4.16 4.47 5.00
CA GLU A 42 -4.81 5.31 6.02
C GLU A 42 -5.45 6.56 5.40
N ARG A 43 -4.77 7.20 4.44
CA ARG A 43 -5.35 8.31 3.67
C ARG A 43 -6.57 7.87 2.86
N TYR A 44 -6.50 6.71 2.22
CA TYR A 44 -7.62 6.16 1.45
C TYR A 44 -8.81 5.75 2.33
N LEU A 45 -8.55 5.23 3.52
CA LEU A 45 -9.55 4.81 4.50
C LEU A 45 -10.00 5.95 5.41
N LYS A 46 -9.55 7.19 5.19
CA LYS A 46 -9.94 8.33 6.03
C LYS A 46 -11.47 8.47 6.03
N GLY A 47 -12.09 8.28 7.20
CA GLY A 47 -13.55 8.30 7.38
C GLY A 47 -14.22 6.92 7.27
N SER A 48 -13.46 5.85 7.04
CA SER A 48 -13.90 4.46 7.12
C SER A 48 -13.64 3.87 8.51
N SER A 49 -14.42 2.86 8.90
CA SER A 49 -14.17 2.06 10.11
C SER A 49 -13.13 0.95 9.90
N LEU A 50 -12.52 0.88 8.72
CA LEU A 50 -11.58 -0.17 8.34
C LEU A 50 -10.16 0.16 8.79
N ARG A 51 -9.40 -0.86 9.23
CA ARG A 51 -7.99 -0.76 9.60
C ARG A 51 -7.15 -1.83 8.89
N VAL A 52 -5.87 -1.53 8.67
CA VAL A 52 -4.90 -2.49 8.13
C VAL A 52 -4.62 -3.60 9.15
N VAL A 53 -4.77 -4.85 8.72
CA VAL A 53 -4.50 -6.05 9.54
C VAL A 53 -3.23 -6.74 9.10
N SER A 54 -3.02 -6.88 7.79
CA SER A 54 -1.84 -7.53 7.22
C SER A 54 -1.40 -6.83 5.93
N LEU A 55 -0.12 -6.98 5.63
CA LEU A 55 0.56 -6.50 4.44
C LEU A 55 1.37 -7.66 3.88
N GLU A 56 1.05 -8.08 2.66
CA GLU A 56 1.73 -9.19 1.99
C GLU A 56 2.31 -8.72 0.66
N ARG A 57 3.57 -9.05 0.41
CA ARG A 57 4.21 -8.76 -0.88
C ARG A 57 3.85 -9.85 -1.87
N ASP A 58 3.30 -9.46 -3.03
CA ASP A 58 2.95 -10.36 -4.12
C ASP A 58 4.13 -10.48 -5.09
N GLY A 59 5.10 -11.32 -4.72
CA GLY A 59 6.30 -11.56 -5.52
C GLY A 59 7.43 -10.56 -5.27
N GLY A 60 8.22 -10.30 -6.30
CA GLY A 60 9.35 -9.35 -6.29
C GLY A 60 9.08 -8.14 -7.18
N PRO A 61 9.97 -7.13 -7.16
CA PRO A 61 9.87 -6.01 -8.08
C PRO A 61 9.95 -6.47 -9.54
N ASP A 62 9.14 -5.86 -10.40
CA ASP A 62 9.24 -6.04 -11.86
C ASP A 62 10.51 -5.36 -12.41
N GLU A 63 10.76 -5.50 -13.72
CA GLU A 63 11.93 -4.92 -14.42
C GLU A 63 12.02 -3.38 -14.29
N ARG A 64 10.97 -2.72 -13.81
CA ARG A 64 10.89 -1.27 -13.59
C ARG A 64 10.95 -0.92 -12.10
N GLY A 65 11.27 -1.88 -11.23
CA GLY A 65 11.32 -1.70 -9.79
C GLY A 65 9.95 -1.51 -9.14
N ARG A 66 8.86 -1.96 -9.79
CA ARG A 66 7.49 -1.86 -9.25
C ARG A 66 7.10 -3.15 -8.55
N GLU A 67 6.59 -3.03 -7.35
CA GLU A 67 6.13 -4.12 -6.52
C GLU A 67 4.62 -4.07 -6.36
N LEU A 68 4.01 -5.25 -6.25
CA LEU A 68 2.61 -5.40 -5.90
C LEU A 68 2.50 -5.90 -4.46
N TRP A 69 1.61 -5.26 -3.71
CA TRP A 69 1.34 -5.59 -2.32
C TRP A 69 -0.15 -5.81 -2.13
N TRP A 70 -0.51 -6.84 -1.37
CA TRP A 70 -1.87 -7.10 -0.92
C TRP A 70 -2.03 -6.66 0.53
N ILE A 71 -3.19 -6.06 0.81
CA ILE A 71 -3.49 -5.51 2.13
C ILE A 71 -4.82 -6.04 2.58
N GLU A 72 -4.85 -6.67 3.74
CA GLU A 72 -6.08 -7.10 4.38
C GLU A 72 -6.55 -6.04 5.35
N LEU A 73 -7.85 -5.72 5.24
CA LEU A 73 -8.53 -4.75 6.07
C LEU A 73 -9.59 -5.44 6.93
N ALA A 74 -9.78 -5.00 8.17
CA ALA A 74 -10.86 -5.43 9.05
C ALA A 74 -11.54 -4.24 9.74
#